data_AF-A0A3G9J3J8-F1
#
_entry.id   AF-A0A3G9J3J8-F1
#
_cell.length_a   1.000
_cell.length_b   1.000
_cell.length_c   1.000
_cell.angle_alpha   90.00
_cell.angle_beta   90.00
_cell.angle_gamma   90.00
#
_symmetry.space_group_name_H-M   'P 1'
#
loop_
_entity.id
_entity.type
_entity.pdbx_description
1 polymer ?
#
loop_
_entity_poly.entity_id
_entity_poly.type
_entity_poly.pdbx_seq_one_letter_code
_entity_poly.pdbx_strand_id
1 'polypeptide(L)'
;MIQKETYNQEIHDLMWEVFLKEVAPYYSKEGISTFKATIDEYDYLSEMRFYTYREESLLGVIGTDEDNTHISFFFVKKPGQGIGKALLDHVMKDNEEKRISVNAAKNAYEIYHHLGFEDVDEERKQDGIISKEMVYVPRCSWVPLDDPLYVAYHDEEWGKPTHDEQKLYEMFVLELFQAGLSWRIILHKRENFREAYDHFDLDRVCLYDETKIDALCHNPGIIRSRAKIKASISNSRIFREIQKEYGSFDAYIWHFTNGQVITCDPHITKNALSDEVSADLKKRGVKYAGSVTIYSYLQAIGVINAHEHNCFQYKK
;
A
#
# COMPACT_ATOMS: atom_id res chain seq x y z
N MET A 1 5.65 23.50 12.01
CA MET A 1 6.52 23.57 10.81
C MET A 1 7.76 22.73 11.04
N ILE A 2 8.24 22.05 10.01
CA ILE A 2 9.45 21.22 10.08
C ILE A 2 10.70 22.06 9.78
N GLN A 3 11.75 21.91 10.57
CA GLN A 3 13.02 22.62 10.42
C GLN A 3 14.20 21.66 10.49
N LYS A 4 15.25 21.90 9.70
CA LYS A 4 16.55 21.24 9.87
C LYS A 4 17.37 22.03 10.87
N GLU A 5 17.87 21.37 11.91
CA GLU A 5 18.59 21.99 13.02
C GLU A 5 19.89 21.23 13.35
N THR A 6 20.85 21.92 13.95
CA THR A 6 21.96 21.26 14.63
C THR A 6 21.52 20.78 16.00
N TYR A 7 22.16 19.73 16.50
CA TYR A 7 21.90 19.24 17.85
C TYR A 7 22.08 20.36 18.89
N ASN A 8 21.09 20.51 19.77
CA ASN A 8 21.01 21.59 20.75
C ASN A 8 20.28 21.12 22.01
N GLN A 9 20.29 21.96 23.05
CA GLN A 9 19.74 21.60 24.36
C GLN A 9 18.25 21.27 24.33
N GLU A 10 17.43 21.93 23.51
CA GLU A 10 16.00 21.61 23.43
C GLU A 10 15.75 20.23 22.82
N ILE A 11 16.54 19.85 21.80
CA ILE A 11 16.49 18.51 21.20
C ILE A 11 16.91 17.47 22.23
N HIS A 12 18.02 17.73 22.95
CA HIS A 12 18.51 16.88 24.04
C HIS A 12 17.44 16.63 25.09
N ASP A 13 16.84 17.70 25.62
CA ASP A 13 15.83 17.64 26.67
C ASP A 13 14.60 16.87 26.21
N LEU A 14 14.13 17.11 24.97
CA LEU A 14 13.01 16.36 24.39
C LEU A 14 13.33 14.85 24.31
N MET A 15 14.48 14.50 23.74
CA MET A 15 14.86 13.10 23.55
C MET A 15 14.94 12.40 24.91
N TRP A 16 15.54 13.04 25.91
CA TRP A 16 15.68 12.49 27.24
C TRP A 16 14.32 12.35 27.97
N GLU A 17 13.46 13.37 27.89
CA GLU A 17 12.11 13.35 28.48
C GLU A 17 11.28 12.19 27.93
N VAL A 18 11.21 12.08 26.60
CA VAL A 18 10.41 11.04 25.93
C VAL A 18 11.02 9.66 26.15
N PHE A 19 12.36 9.53 26.11
CA PHE A 19 13.04 8.27 26.40
C PHE A 19 12.71 7.77 27.81
N LEU A 20 12.84 8.60 28.84
CA LEU A 20 12.56 8.20 30.22
C LEU A 20 11.11 7.75 30.42
N LYS A 21 10.17 8.39 29.72
CA LYS A 21 8.75 8.10 29.84
C LYS A 21 8.33 6.84 29.08
N GLU A 22 8.78 6.70 27.84
CA GLU A 22 8.23 5.72 26.90
C GLU A 22 9.15 4.52 26.67
N VAL A 23 10.48 4.69 26.74
CA VAL A 23 11.47 3.68 26.34
C VAL A 23 12.17 3.05 27.55
N ALA A 24 12.59 3.86 28.52
CA ALA A 24 13.33 3.42 29.71
C ALA A 24 12.65 2.27 30.49
N PRO A 25 11.30 2.17 30.60
CA PRO A 25 10.65 1.03 31.26
C PRO A 25 10.96 -0.34 30.63
N TYR A 26 11.42 -0.36 29.38
CA TYR A 26 11.75 -1.59 28.63
C TYR A 26 13.25 -1.91 28.67
N TYR A 27 14.07 -1.04 29.27
CA TYR A 27 15.53 -1.11 29.23
C TYR A 27 16.09 -1.45 30.61
N SER A 28 17.26 -2.08 30.62
CA SER A 28 18.02 -2.28 31.87
C SER A 28 18.60 -0.96 32.38
N LYS A 29 19.05 -0.92 33.64
CA LYS A 29 19.77 0.26 34.17
C LYS A 29 21.00 0.60 33.34
N GLU A 30 21.74 -0.43 32.91
CA GLU A 30 22.87 -0.31 31.98
C GLU A 30 22.40 0.34 30.67
N GLY A 31 21.33 -0.17 30.05
CA GLY A 31 20.77 0.40 28.82
C GLY A 31 20.33 1.86 28.94
N ILE A 32 19.78 2.27 30.09
CA ILE A 32 19.44 3.69 30.38
C ILE A 32 20.71 4.54 30.46
N SER A 33 21.75 4.06 31.15
CA SER A 33 23.04 4.75 31.24
C SER A 33 23.73 4.84 29.87
N THR A 34 23.69 3.77 29.08
CA THR A 34 24.22 3.72 27.71
C THR A 34 23.54 4.76 26.83
N PHE A 35 22.20 4.78 26.79
CA PHE A 35 21.47 5.79 26.01
C PHE A 35 21.80 7.22 26.47
N LYS A 36 21.88 7.45 27.78
CA LYS A 36 22.23 8.77 28.34
C LYS A 36 23.62 9.21 27.89
N ALA A 37 24.61 8.32 27.93
CA ALA A 37 25.95 8.60 27.43
C ALA A 37 25.94 8.96 25.94
N THR A 38 25.19 8.21 25.11
CA THR A 38 25.06 8.49 23.67
C THR A 38 24.50 9.88 23.38
N ILE A 39 23.45 10.30 24.10
CA ILE A 39 22.86 11.64 23.87
C ILE A 39 23.67 12.79 24.50
N ASP A 40 24.62 12.49 25.38
CA ASP A 40 25.53 13.49 25.97
C ASP A 40 26.82 13.66 25.13
N GLU A 41 27.07 12.79 24.15
CA GLU A 41 28.23 12.82 23.27
C GLU A 41 28.02 13.78 22.08
N TYR A 42 28.28 15.07 22.30
CA TYR A 42 27.98 16.13 21.33
C TYR A 42 28.69 15.95 19.98
N ASP A 43 29.95 15.48 19.98
CA ASP A 43 30.72 15.33 18.75
C ASP A 43 30.06 14.34 17.78
N TYR A 44 29.65 13.17 18.28
CA TYR A 44 28.89 12.16 17.50
C TYR A 44 27.57 12.73 16.96
N LEU A 45 26.82 13.44 17.80
CA LEU A 45 25.52 14.00 17.41
C LEU A 45 25.65 15.17 16.43
N SER A 46 26.79 15.88 16.44
CA SER A 46 27.01 17.02 15.54
C SER A 46 27.17 16.61 14.07
N GLU A 47 27.57 15.35 13.82
CA GLU A 47 27.67 14.75 12.48
C GLU A 47 26.31 14.28 11.95
N MET A 48 25.28 14.23 12.80
CA MET A 48 23.95 13.77 12.41
C MET A 48 23.07 14.89 11.84
N ARG A 49 22.03 14.50 11.11
CA ARG A 49 20.97 15.41 10.66
C ARG A 49 19.79 15.34 11.61
N PHE A 50 19.38 16.48 12.17
CA PHE A 50 18.15 16.58 12.95
C PHE A 50 17.09 17.38 12.20
N TYR A 51 15.90 16.80 12.10
CA TYR A 51 14.70 17.47 11.64
C TYR A 51 13.71 17.54 12.79
N THR A 52 13.24 18.75 13.10
CA THR A 52 12.35 19.02 14.23
C THR A 52 10.97 19.38 13.73
N TYR A 53 9.93 19.03 14.48
CA TYR A 53 8.59 19.56 14.29
C TYR A 53 8.28 20.55 15.42
N ARG A 54 8.09 21.82 15.06
CA ARG A 54 7.83 22.91 16.00
C ARG A 54 6.51 23.60 15.72
N GLU A 55 5.78 23.94 16.77
CA GLU A 55 4.67 24.91 16.71
C GLU A 55 5.04 26.08 17.63
N GLU A 56 4.41 26.20 18.80
CA GLU A 56 4.85 27.12 19.86
C GLU A 56 6.04 26.56 20.66
N SER A 57 6.29 25.25 20.55
CA SER A 57 7.41 24.55 21.19
C SER A 57 7.89 23.38 20.32
N LEU A 58 9.02 22.77 20.70
CA LEU A 58 9.49 21.53 20.10
C LEU A 58 8.58 20.36 20.51
N LEU A 59 7.98 19.70 19.51
CA LEU A 59 7.02 18.60 19.70
C LEU A 59 7.52 17.25 19.20
N GLY A 60 8.49 17.23 18.29
CA GLY A 60 9.09 16.00 17.81
C GLY A 60 10.41 16.24 17.11
N VAL A 61 11.22 15.20 17.03
CA VAL A 61 12.51 15.19 16.35
C VAL A 61 12.76 13.83 15.70
N ILE A 62 13.34 13.85 14.50
CA ILE A 62 13.94 12.70 13.83
C ILE A 62 15.40 13.02 13.55
N GLY A 63 16.30 12.16 14.03
CA GLY A 63 17.74 12.23 13.88
C GLY A 63 18.22 11.08 13.01
N THR A 64 18.87 11.42 11.90
CA THR A 64 19.37 10.45 10.92
C THR A 64 20.87 10.61 10.72
N ASP A 65 21.49 9.61 10.11
CA ASP A 65 22.81 9.73 9.51
C ASP A 65 22.86 10.83 8.43
N GLU A 66 24.07 11.11 7.94
CA GLU A 66 24.30 12.14 6.92
C GLU A 66 23.57 11.86 5.60
N ASP A 67 23.30 10.61 5.28
CA ASP A 67 22.67 10.22 4.01
C ASP A 67 21.15 9.99 4.12
N ASN A 68 20.57 10.20 5.30
CA ASN A 68 19.16 9.89 5.61
C ASN A 68 18.80 8.40 5.39
N THR A 69 19.74 7.46 5.53
CA THR A 69 19.54 6.02 5.31
C THR A 69 19.29 5.24 6.61
N HIS A 70 19.62 5.83 7.76
CA HIS A 70 19.35 5.25 9.08
C HIS A 70 18.80 6.28 10.07
N ILE A 71 17.70 5.95 10.73
CA ILE A 71 17.15 6.70 11.87
C ILE A 71 17.84 6.21 13.13
N SER A 72 18.62 7.08 13.78
CA SER A 72 19.17 6.77 15.10
C SER A 72 18.29 7.28 16.23
N PHE A 73 17.53 8.37 15.99
CA PHE A 73 16.66 8.96 17.00
C PHE A 73 15.31 9.34 16.40
N PHE A 74 14.22 8.99 17.07
CA PHE A 74 12.89 9.40 16.64
C PHE A 74 11.96 9.51 17.83
N PHE A 75 11.68 10.75 18.24
CA PHE A 75 10.93 11.05 19.45
C PHE A 75 9.84 12.06 19.17
N VAL A 76 8.63 11.79 19.65
CA VAL A 76 7.47 12.68 19.54
C VAL A 76 6.83 12.78 20.92
N LYS A 77 6.60 14.00 21.42
CA LYS A 77 6.02 14.23 22.76
C LYS A 77 4.67 13.52 22.95
N LYS A 78 3.85 13.49 21.90
CA LYS A 78 2.52 12.87 21.90
C LYS A 78 2.30 12.08 20.60
N PRO A 79 2.30 10.74 20.66
CA PRO A 79 1.92 9.90 19.53
C PRO A 79 0.49 10.20 19.05
N GLY A 80 0.19 9.87 17.79
CA GLY A 80 -1.18 9.95 17.24
C GLY A 80 -1.61 11.31 16.67
N GLN A 81 -0.73 12.30 16.61
CA GLN A 81 -1.02 13.63 16.03
C GLN A 81 -0.49 13.81 14.59
N GLY A 82 -0.08 12.72 13.93
CA GLY A 82 0.52 12.78 12.58
C GLY A 82 1.94 13.36 12.51
N ILE A 83 2.48 13.87 13.62
CA ILE A 83 3.82 14.49 13.69
C ILE A 83 4.92 13.52 13.22
N GLY A 84 4.89 12.27 13.69
CA GLY A 84 5.86 11.25 13.28
C GLY A 84 5.83 11.02 11.76
N LYS A 85 4.63 10.84 11.19
CA LYS A 85 4.47 10.68 9.74
C LYS A 85 4.99 11.89 8.98
N ALA A 86 4.68 13.10 9.43
CA ALA A 86 5.16 14.33 8.80
C ALA A 86 6.70 14.45 8.82
N LEU A 87 7.35 14.09 9.93
CA LEU A 87 8.80 14.06 10.05
C LEU A 87 9.42 13.02 9.10
N LEU A 88 8.88 11.80 9.08
CA LEU A 88 9.34 10.74 8.19
C LEU A 88 9.17 11.13 6.71
N ASP A 89 8.01 11.65 6.32
CA ASP A 89 7.75 12.08 4.95
C ASP A 89 8.71 13.20 4.51
N HIS A 90 9.09 14.09 5.43
CA HIS A 90 10.08 15.13 5.17
C HIS A 90 11.48 14.54 4.93
N VAL A 91 11.93 13.62 5.79
CA VAL A 91 13.22 12.93 5.62
C VAL A 91 13.27 12.16 4.30
N MET A 92 12.17 11.47 3.97
CA MET A 92 12.08 10.64 2.78
C MET A 92 12.00 11.43 1.47
N LYS A 93 11.57 12.70 1.51
CA LYS A 93 11.51 13.57 0.33
C LYS A 93 12.89 13.80 -0.29
N ASP A 94 13.92 13.90 0.55
CA ASP A 94 15.31 14.16 0.15
C ASP A 94 16.19 12.90 0.23
N ASN A 95 15.60 11.73 0.47
CA ASN A 95 16.31 10.44 0.50
C ASN A 95 16.35 9.83 -0.90
N GLU A 96 17.53 9.85 -1.53
CA GLU A 96 17.72 9.34 -2.89
C GLU A 96 17.54 7.82 -2.99
N GLU A 97 17.87 7.09 -1.93
CA GLU A 97 17.78 5.62 -1.89
C GLU A 97 16.34 5.10 -1.81
N LYS A 98 15.37 5.98 -1.52
CA LYS A 98 13.98 5.64 -1.17
C LYS A 98 13.87 4.55 -0.11
N ARG A 99 14.85 4.50 0.79
CA ARG A 99 14.97 3.50 1.85
C ARG A 99 15.56 4.15 3.08
N ILE A 100 15.00 3.81 4.23
CA ILE A 100 15.55 4.19 5.53
C ILE A 100 15.32 3.06 6.53
N SER A 101 16.32 2.79 7.36
CA SER A 101 16.29 1.76 8.40
C SER A 101 16.21 2.37 9.80
N VAL A 102 15.84 1.57 10.79
CA VAL A 102 15.84 1.97 12.20
C VAL A 102 16.10 0.76 13.09
N ASN A 103 16.83 0.97 14.18
CA ASN A 103 16.86 0.02 15.29
C ASN A 103 15.76 0.39 16.29
N ALA A 104 14.56 -0.12 16.05
CA ALA A 104 13.39 0.23 16.84
C ALA A 104 13.48 -0.33 18.26
N ALA A 105 13.15 0.47 19.26
CA ALA A 105 12.93 -0.01 20.63
C ALA A 105 11.64 -0.82 20.72
N LYS A 106 11.58 -1.80 21.62
CA LYS A 106 10.46 -2.74 21.75
C LYS A 106 9.09 -2.08 21.91
N ASN A 107 9.01 -0.96 22.61
CA ASN A 107 7.77 -0.21 22.81
C ASN A 107 7.26 0.51 21.55
N ALA A 108 8.10 0.62 20.51
CA ALA A 108 7.82 1.39 19.30
C ALA A 108 7.52 0.51 18.08
N TYR A 109 7.61 -0.83 18.17
CA TYR A 109 7.40 -1.72 17.01
C TYR A 109 6.07 -1.45 16.30
N GLU A 110 4.97 -1.47 17.03
CA GLU A 110 3.65 -1.18 16.47
C GLU A 110 3.60 0.21 15.83
N ILE A 111 4.24 1.23 16.44
CA ILE A 111 4.28 2.58 15.87
C ILE A 111 5.01 2.57 14.52
N TYR A 112 6.13 1.86 14.42
CA TYR A 112 6.87 1.73 13.17
C TYR A 112 6.10 0.95 12.11
N HIS A 113 5.39 -0.12 12.46
CA HIS A 113 4.48 -0.83 11.53
C HIS A 113 3.38 0.11 10.99
N HIS A 114 2.75 0.91 11.86
CA HIS A 114 1.76 1.91 11.44
C HIS A 114 2.34 3.02 10.55
N LEU A 115 3.64 3.30 10.67
CA LEU A 115 4.34 4.23 9.80
C LEU A 115 4.75 3.61 8.45
N GLY A 116 4.66 2.28 8.30
CA GLY A 116 5.02 1.55 7.07
C GLY A 116 6.40 0.90 7.11
N PHE A 117 6.95 0.67 8.29
CA PHE A 117 8.18 -0.12 8.44
C PHE A 117 7.87 -1.61 8.54
N GLU A 118 8.83 -2.42 8.10
CA GLU A 118 8.80 -3.88 8.16
C GLU A 118 9.98 -4.42 8.93
N ASP A 119 9.78 -5.55 9.61
CA ASP A 119 10.82 -6.27 10.33
C ASP A 119 11.85 -6.87 9.36
N VAL A 120 13.14 -6.64 9.60
CA VAL A 120 14.23 -7.24 8.80
C VAL A 120 14.88 -8.42 9.51
N ASP A 121 14.99 -8.34 10.83
CA ASP A 121 15.73 -9.29 11.66
C ASP A 121 14.97 -9.59 12.96
N GLU A 122 15.43 -10.58 13.71
CA GLU A 122 14.95 -10.89 15.05
C GLU A 122 15.36 -9.83 16.08
N GLU A 123 14.76 -9.87 17.29
CA GLU A 123 15.15 -8.98 18.38
C GLU A 123 16.60 -9.21 18.80
N ARG A 124 17.38 -8.13 18.91
CA ARG A 124 18.77 -8.15 19.36
C ARG A 124 18.90 -7.46 20.71
N LYS A 125 19.76 -8.01 21.57
CA LYS A 125 20.12 -7.40 22.86
C LYS A 125 21.60 -7.07 22.88
N GLN A 126 21.92 -5.79 22.96
CA GLN A 126 23.28 -5.28 23.01
C GLN A 126 23.37 -4.20 24.08
N ASP A 127 24.39 -4.25 24.95
CA ASP A 127 24.66 -3.24 25.99
C ASP A 127 23.42 -2.86 26.84
N GLY A 128 22.59 -3.87 27.14
CA GLY A 128 21.38 -3.69 27.94
C GLY A 128 20.19 -3.04 27.22
N ILE A 129 20.31 -2.77 25.92
CA ILE A 129 19.30 -2.26 25.00
C ILE A 129 18.71 -3.42 24.19
N ILE A 130 17.38 -3.45 24.07
CA ILE A 130 16.66 -4.41 23.21
C ILE A 130 16.09 -3.65 22.01
N SER A 131 16.49 -4.05 20.81
CA SER A 131 16.02 -3.43 19.57
C SER A 131 15.75 -4.45 18.48
N LYS A 132 14.99 -4.04 17.47
CA LYS A 132 14.78 -4.81 16.25
C LYS A 132 15.05 -3.91 15.05
N GLU A 133 15.79 -4.43 14.07
CA GLU A 133 16.00 -3.71 12.82
C GLU A 133 14.74 -3.75 11.97
N MET A 134 14.33 -2.58 11.51
CA MET A 134 13.17 -2.40 10.64
C MET A 134 13.53 -1.48 9.48
N VAL A 135 12.88 -1.67 8.33
CA VAL A 135 13.07 -0.83 7.13
C VAL A 135 11.76 -0.22 6.69
N TYR A 136 11.79 1.06 6.31
CA TYR A 136 10.62 1.73 5.76
C TYR A 136 10.37 1.28 4.33
N VAL A 137 9.14 0.84 4.06
CA VAL A 137 8.67 0.46 2.73
C VAL A 137 7.58 1.45 2.31
N PRO A 138 7.93 2.53 1.58
CA PRO A 138 6.97 3.56 1.23
C PRO A 138 5.95 3.02 0.22
N ARG A 139 4.66 3.10 0.55
CA ARG A 139 3.55 2.64 -0.30
C ARG A 139 2.71 3.81 -0.79
N CYS A 140 1.82 3.54 -1.75
CA CYS A 140 0.83 4.54 -2.14
C CYS A 140 -0.06 4.94 -0.95
N SER A 141 -0.45 6.20 -0.89
CA SER A 141 -1.22 6.79 0.22
C SER A 141 -2.58 6.12 0.48
N TRP A 142 -3.15 5.45 -0.52
CA TRP A 142 -4.43 4.75 -0.42
C TRP A 142 -4.33 3.36 0.21
N VAL A 143 -3.12 2.84 0.47
CA VAL A 143 -2.92 1.52 1.08
C VAL A 143 -3.18 1.59 2.59
N PRO A 144 -4.18 0.87 3.12
CA PRO A 144 -4.37 0.76 4.56
C PRO A 144 -3.33 -0.20 5.15
N LEU A 145 -2.32 0.35 5.83
CA LEU A 145 -1.20 -0.42 6.40
C LEU A 145 -1.61 -1.40 7.51
N ASP A 146 -2.80 -1.21 8.10
CA ASP A 146 -3.42 -2.11 9.09
C ASP A 146 -4.15 -3.30 8.44
N ASP A 147 -4.15 -3.41 7.11
CA ASP A 147 -4.80 -4.48 6.36
C ASP A 147 -3.76 -5.28 5.54
N PRO A 148 -3.19 -6.36 6.10
CA PRO A 148 -2.14 -7.14 5.45
C PRO A 148 -2.55 -7.70 4.07
N LEU A 149 -3.83 -8.00 3.87
CA LEU A 149 -4.34 -8.49 2.58
C LEU A 149 -4.31 -7.38 1.53
N TYR A 150 -4.64 -6.14 1.90
CA TYR A 150 -4.58 -5.00 1.00
C TYR A 150 -3.12 -4.60 0.71
N VAL A 151 -2.26 -4.63 1.73
CA VAL A 151 -0.81 -4.42 1.57
C VAL A 151 -0.25 -5.42 0.55
N ALA A 152 -0.51 -6.72 0.74
CA ALA A 152 -0.07 -7.75 -0.20
C ALA A 152 -0.63 -7.53 -1.61
N TYR A 153 -1.91 -7.17 -1.76
CA TYR A 153 -2.49 -6.84 -3.07
C TYR A 153 -1.75 -5.69 -3.77
N HIS A 154 -1.43 -4.62 -3.05
CA HIS A 154 -0.66 -3.50 -3.61
C HIS A 154 0.76 -3.91 -4.00
N ASP A 155 1.44 -4.64 -3.12
CA ASP A 155 2.86 -4.98 -3.27
C ASP A 155 3.09 -6.09 -4.31
N GLU A 156 2.15 -7.01 -4.42
CA GLU A 156 2.33 -8.25 -5.16
C GLU A 156 1.57 -8.27 -6.49
N GLU A 157 0.46 -7.55 -6.60
CA GLU A 157 -0.47 -7.68 -7.73
C GLU A 157 -0.73 -6.35 -8.47
N TRP A 158 -1.11 -5.30 -7.76
CA TRP A 158 -1.66 -4.08 -8.37
C TRP A 158 -0.60 -3.32 -9.18
N GLY A 159 -0.98 -2.90 -10.40
CA GLY A 159 -0.08 -2.19 -11.30
C GLY A 159 0.99 -3.06 -11.96
N LYS A 160 1.05 -4.38 -11.67
CA LYS A 160 1.99 -5.30 -12.33
C LYS A 160 1.36 -5.84 -13.62
N PRO A 161 2.03 -5.69 -14.78
CA PRO A 161 1.55 -6.23 -16.04
C PRO A 161 1.27 -7.73 -15.92
N THR A 162 0.04 -8.14 -16.23
CA THR A 162 -0.34 -9.54 -16.33
C THR A 162 -0.84 -9.88 -17.72
N HIS A 163 -0.43 -11.05 -18.20
CA HIS A 163 -0.87 -11.67 -19.45
C HIS A 163 -1.55 -13.03 -19.19
N ASP A 164 -1.82 -13.36 -17.92
CA ASP A 164 -2.50 -14.59 -17.54
C ASP A 164 -4.02 -14.45 -17.75
N GLU A 165 -4.58 -15.26 -18.66
CA GLU A 165 -5.99 -15.20 -19.05
C GLU A 165 -6.96 -15.40 -17.88
N GLN A 166 -6.64 -16.31 -16.96
CA GLN A 166 -7.51 -16.59 -15.80
C GLN A 166 -7.50 -15.40 -14.84
N LYS A 167 -6.34 -14.78 -14.62
CA LYS A 167 -6.18 -13.58 -13.81
C LYS A 167 -6.90 -12.39 -14.42
N LEU A 168 -6.76 -12.18 -15.72
CA LEU A 168 -7.47 -11.12 -16.46
C LEU A 168 -8.98 -11.28 -16.29
N TYR A 169 -9.50 -12.50 -16.49
CA TYR A 169 -10.92 -12.79 -16.32
C TYR A 169 -11.41 -12.61 -14.87
N GLU A 170 -10.68 -13.15 -13.89
CA GLU A 170 -11.00 -12.99 -12.46
C GLU A 170 -11.10 -11.52 -12.09
N MET A 171 -10.08 -10.72 -12.42
CA MET A 171 -10.05 -9.29 -12.11
C MET A 171 -11.15 -8.53 -12.86
N PHE A 172 -11.44 -8.90 -14.10
CA PHE A 172 -12.51 -8.29 -14.88
C PHE A 172 -13.88 -8.47 -14.19
N VAL A 173 -14.18 -9.67 -13.70
CA VAL A 173 -15.42 -9.92 -12.96
C VAL A 173 -15.44 -9.13 -11.64
N LEU A 174 -14.35 -9.18 -10.87
CA LEU A 174 -14.27 -8.54 -9.55
C LEU A 174 -14.40 -7.01 -9.62
N GLU A 175 -13.74 -6.35 -10.58
CA GLU A 175 -13.80 -4.91 -10.78
C GLU A 175 -15.19 -4.45 -11.22
N LEU A 176 -15.85 -5.19 -12.11
CA LEU A 176 -17.24 -4.89 -12.48
C LEU A 176 -18.21 -5.10 -11.31
N PHE A 177 -17.91 -6.04 -10.40
CA PHE A 177 -18.65 -6.21 -9.15
C PHE A 177 -18.42 -5.07 -8.15
N GLN A 178 -17.26 -4.42 -8.19
CA GLN A 178 -16.90 -3.34 -7.26
C GLN A 178 -17.78 -2.09 -7.43
N ALA A 179 -18.44 -1.87 -8.57
CA ALA A 179 -19.27 -0.69 -8.83
C ALA A 179 -20.24 -0.35 -7.67
N GLY A 180 -19.96 0.74 -6.93
CA GLY A 180 -20.75 1.18 -5.77
C GLY A 180 -20.34 0.56 -4.41
N LEU A 181 -19.16 -0.05 -4.32
CA LEU A 181 -18.56 -0.63 -3.12
C LEU A 181 -17.07 -0.20 -3.01
N SER A 182 -16.46 -0.35 -1.84
CA SER A 182 -15.00 -0.19 -1.73
C SER A 182 -14.28 -1.44 -2.25
N TRP A 183 -13.09 -1.27 -2.84
CA TRP A 183 -12.26 -2.40 -3.26
C TRP A 183 -11.94 -3.34 -2.10
N ARG A 184 -11.72 -2.79 -0.89
CA ARG A 184 -11.51 -3.56 0.35
C ARG A 184 -12.57 -4.66 0.55
N ILE A 185 -13.85 -4.35 0.29
CA ILE A 185 -14.94 -5.33 0.43
C ILE A 185 -14.78 -6.48 -0.59
N ILE A 186 -14.41 -6.16 -1.83
CA ILE A 186 -14.23 -7.15 -2.89
C ILE A 186 -13.00 -8.02 -2.60
N LEU A 187 -11.88 -7.38 -2.23
CA LEU A 187 -10.63 -8.05 -1.92
C LEU A 187 -10.78 -9.05 -0.76
N HIS A 188 -11.41 -8.65 0.35
CA HIS A 188 -11.69 -9.54 1.49
C HIS A 188 -12.71 -10.65 1.18
N LYS A 189 -13.45 -10.54 0.08
CA LYS A 189 -14.38 -11.58 -0.40
C LYS A 189 -13.81 -12.41 -1.55
N ARG A 190 -12.59 -12.12 -2.01
CA ARG A 190 -12.02 -12.70 -3.23
C ARG A 190 -11.96 -14.22 -3.21
N GLU A 191 -11.51 -14.83 -2.11
CA GLU A 191 -11.51 -16.30 -1.98
C GLU A 191 -12.92 -16.89 -2.03
N ASN A 192 -13.89 -16.26 -1.33
CA ASN A 192 -15.29 -16.69 -1.41
C ASN A 192 -15.85 -16.58 -2.83
N PHE A 193 -15.43 -15.55 -3.58
CA PHE A 193 -15.77 -15.42 -5.00
C PHE A 193 -15.14 -16.54 -5.82
N ARG A 194 -13.85 -16.86 -5.61
CA ARG A 194 -13.18 -17.99 -6.29
C ARG A 194 -13.96 -19.28 -6.07
N GLU A 195 -14.27 -19.64 -4.83
CA GLU A 195 -15.07 -20.84 -4.53
C GLU A 195 -16.47 -20.80 -5.18
N ALA A 196 -17.18 -19.67 -5.06
CA ALA A 196 -18.53 -19.53 -5.57
C ALA A 196 -18.60 -19.55 -7.11
N TYR A 197 -17.57 -19.02 -7.77
CA TYR A 197 -17.45 -18.90 -9.23
C TYR A 197 -16.61 -20.03 -9.84
N ASP A 198 -16.51 -21.18 -9.18
CA ASP A 198 -15.80 -22.37 -9.68
C ASP A 198 -14.35 -22.01 -10.13
N HIS A 199 -13.63 -21.27 -9.28
CA HIS A 199 -12.30 -20.71 -9.49
C HIS A 199 -12.16 -19.84 -10.75
N PHE A 200 -13.25 -19.14 -11.10
CA PHE A 200 -13.32 -18.33 -12.31
C PHE A 200 -13.01 -19.13 -13.59
N ASP A 201 -13.43 -20.40 -13.63
CA ASP A 201 -13.47 -21.16 -14.88
C ASP A 201 -14.51 -20.52 -15.82
N LEU A 202 -14.01 -19.89 -16.88
CA LEU A 202 -14.83 -19.12 -17.82
C LEU A 202 -15.92 -19.97 -18.48
N ASP A 203 -15.61 -21.22 -18.83
CA ASP A 203 -16.57 -22.11 -19.50
C ASP A 203 -17.70 -22.50 -18.56
N ARG A 204 -17.37 -22.80 -17.30
CA ARG A 204 -18.36 -23.11 -16.27
C ARG A 204 -19.24 -21.91 -15.96
N VAL A 205 -18.65 -20.73 -15.74
CA VAL A 205 -19.42 -19.51 -15.42
C VAL A 205 -20.34 -19.11 -16.57
N CYS A 206 -19.93 -19.30 -17.83
CA CYS A 206 -20.78 -19.05 -19.00
C CYS A 206 -22.06 -19.92 -19.02
N LEU A 207 -22.01 -21.11 -18.42
CA LEU A 207 -23.10 -22.08 -18.37
C LEU A 207 -24.01 -21.92 -17.15
N TYR A 208 -23.71 -20.99 -16.23
CA TYR A 208 -24.56 -20.74 -15.07
C TYR A 208 -26.01 -20.39 -15.47
N ASP A 209 -26.93 -21.09 -14.83
CA ASP A 209 -28.38 -20.98 -15.04
C ASP A 209 -29.06 -20.29 -13.83
N GLU A 210 -30.39 -20.22 -13.84
CA GLU A 210 -31.14 -19.60 -12.74
C GLU A 210 -30.94 -20.34 -11.40
N THR A 211 -30.71 -21.66 -11.41
CA THR A 211 -30.44 -22.42 -10.18
C THR A 211 -29.12 -22.01 -9.55
N LYS A 212 -28.03 -21.90 -10.34
CA LYS A 212 -26.76 -21.39 -9.82
C LYS A 212 -26.88 -19.91 -9.41
N ILE A 213 -27.62 -19.08 -10.16
CA ILE A 213 -27.87 -17.68 -9.77
C ILE A 213 -28.57 -17.60 -8.40
N ASP A 214 -29.59 -18.41 -8.17
CA ASP A 214 -30.31 -18.46 -6.90
C ASP A 214 -29.39 -18.92 -5.76
N ALA A 215 -28.54 -19.93 -5.99
CA ALA A 215 -27.54 -20.36 -5.01
C ALA A 215 -26.56 -19.22 -4.67
N LEU A 216 -26.04 -18.50 -5.66
CA LEU A 216 -25.15 -17.36 -5.47
C LEU A 216 -25.82 -16.21 -4.71
N CYS A 217 -27.10 -15.93 -4.97
CA CYS A 217 -27.87 -14.92 -4.22
C CYS A 217 -27.99 -15.24 -2.72
N HIS A 218 -27.94 -16.52 -2.33
CA HIS A 218 -28.02 -16.94 -0.94
C HIS A 218 -26.64 -17.06 -0.26
N ASN A 219 -25.55 -16.98 -1.01
CA ASN A 219 -24.20 -17.10 -0.46
C ASN A 219 -23.76 -15.80 0.27
N PRO A 220 -23.58 -15.81 1.60
CA PRO A 220 -23.15 -14.62 2.35
C PRO A 220 -21.67 -14.24 2.12
N GLY A 221 -20.88 -15.17 1.58
CA GLY A 221 -19.46 -14.97 1.26
C GLY A 221 -19.23 -13.93 0.16
N ILE A 222 -20.20 -13.73 -0.74
CA ILE A 222 -20.10 -12.81 -1.88
C ILE A 222 -21.09 -11.64 -1.80
N ILE A 223 -21.11 -10.79 -2.84
CA ILE A 223 -22.08 -9.70 -2.97
C ILE A 223 -23.41 -10.24 -3.52
N ARG A 224 -24.42 -10.31 -2.65
CA ARG A 224 -25.77 -10.86 -2.93
C ARG A 224 -26.67 -9.94 -3.75
N SER A 225 -26.15 -9.42 -4.87
CA SER A 225 -26.91 -8.64 -5.83
C SER A 225 -27.26 -9.50 -7.04
N ARG A 226 -28.53 -9.91 -7.15
CA ARG A 226 -29.03 -10.69 -8.30
C ARG A 226 -28.69 -10.00 -9.63
N ALA A 227 -28.81 -8.68 -9.68
CA ALA A 227 -28.50 -7.89 -10.87
C ALA A 227 -27.02 -8.00 -11.27
N LYS A 228 -26.10 -7.87 -10.31
CA LYS A 228 -24.65 -8.02 -10.56
C LYS A 228 -24.27 -9.46 -10.90
N ILE A 229 -24.86 -10.46 -10.23
CA ILE A 229 -24.63 -11.88 -10.54
C ILE A 229 -25.06 -12.18 -11.99
N LYS A 230 -26.27 -11.79 -12.39
CA LYS A 230 -26.73 -11.94 -13.78
C LYS A 230 -25.83 -11.22 -14.77
N ALA A 231 -25.38 -10.01 -14.44
CA ALA A 231 -24.47 -9.26 -15.27
C ALA A 231 -23.10 -9.94 -15.41
N SER A 232 -22.54 -10.50 -14.33
CA SER A 232 -21.25 -11.20 -14.39
C SER A 232 -21.29 -12.39 -15.34
N ILE A 233 -22.38 -13.16 -15.35
CA ILE A 233 -22.58 -14.28 -16.27
C ILE A 233 -22.70 -13.78 -17.72
N SER A 234 -23.48 -12.72 -17.97
CA SER A 234 -23.55 -12.14 -19.33
C SER A 234 -22.21 -11.56 -19.79
N ASN A 235 -21.49 -10.89 -18.89
CA ASN A 235 -20.18 -10.32 -19.17
C ASN A 235 -19.15 -11.41 -19.47
N SER A 236 -19.23 -12.55 -18.78
CA SER A 236 -18.36 -13.72 -19.03
C SER A 236 -18.57 -14.29 -20.43
N ARG A 237 -19.83 -14.37 -20.89
CA ARG A 237 -20.12 -14.79 -22.27
C ARG A 237 -19.52 -13.82 -23.29
N ILE A 238 -19.59 -12.51 -23.02
CA ILE A 238 -18.97 -11.49 -23.88
C ILE A 238 -17.45 -11.58 -23.87
N PHE A 239 -16.84 -11.79 -22.70
CA PHE A 239 -15.40 -12.02 -22.56
C PHE A 239 -14.93 -13.19 -23.43
N ARG A 240 -15.66 -14.30 -23.42
CA ARG A 240 -15.38 -15.45 -24.31
C ARG A 240 -15.54 -15.13 -25.79
N GLU A 241 -16.53 -14.33 -26.18
CA GLU A 241 -16.65 -13.89 -27.58
C GLU A 241 -15.49 -12.97 -28.00
N ILE A 242 -15.01 -12.10 -27.09
CA ILE A 242 -13.79 -11.31 -27.32
C ILE A 242 -12.58 -12.23 -27.51
N GLN A 243 -12.40 -13.25 -26.67
CA GLN A 243 -11.32 -14.23 -26.86
C GLN A 243 -11.38 -14.91 -28.24
N LYS A 244 -12.58 -15.24 -28.74
CA LYS A 244 -12.72 -15.83 -30.09
C LYS A 244 -12.34 -14.84 -31.21
N GLU A 245 -12.66 -13.56 -31.04
CA GLU A 245 -12.38 -12.51 -32.02
C GLU A 245 -10.88 -12.14 -32.07
N TYR A 246 -10.25 -12.00 -30.91
CA TYR A 246 -8.85 -11.56 -30.77
C TYR A 246 -7.86 -12.71 -30.58
N GLY A 247 -8.35 -13.95 -30.48
CA GLY A 247 -7.57 -15.14 -30.12
C GLY A 247 -7.35 -15.30 -28.60
N SER A 248 -7.37 -14.21 -27.84
CA SER A 248 -7.26 -14.17 -26.37
C SER A 248 -7.79 -12.85 -25.83
N PHE A 249 -8.09 -12.75 -24.53
CA PHE A 249 -8.50 -11.48 -23.94
C PHE A 249 -7.29 -10.59 -23.67
N ASP A 250 -6.12 -11.17 -23.41
CA ASP A 250 -4.83 -10.50 -23.36
C ASP A 250 -4.57 -9.69 -24.64
N ALA A 251 -4.65 -10.35 -25.80
CA ALA A 251 -4.49 -9.69 -27.10
C ALA A 251 -5.51 -8.56 -27.30
N TYR A 252 -6.73 -8.72 -26.78
CA TYR A 252 -7.73 -7.66 -26.79
C TYR A 252 -7.32 -6.47 -25.91
N ILE A 253 -7.10 -6.69 -24.62
CA ILE A 253 -6.94 -5.56 -23.70
C ILE A 253 -5.65 -4.78 -23.95
N TRP A 254 -4.57 -5.47 -24.36
CA TRP A 254 -3.28 -4.85 -24.65
C TRP A 254 -3.20 -4.22 -26.05
N HIS A 255 -4.14 -4.49 -26.97
CA HIS A 255 -4.12 -3.82 -28.28
C HIS A 255 -4.34 -2.31 -28.14
N PHE A 256 -5.10 -1.86 -27.13
CA PHE A 256 -5.41 -0.45 -26.93
C PHE A 256 -4.15 0.39 -26.62
N THR A 257 -3.08 -0.26 -26.17
CA THR A 257 -1.80 0.40 -25.86
C THR A 257 -0.65 -0.12 -26.71
N ASN A 258 -0.93 -0.92 -27.75
CA ASN A 258 0.08 -1.62 -28.55
C ASN A 258 1.07 -2.43 -27.69
N GLY A 259 0.58 -3.07 -26.62
CA GLY A 259 1.39 -3.85 -25.68
C GLY A 259 2.24 -3.02 -24.72
N GLN A 260 2.03 -1.70 -24.66
CA GLN A 260 2.79 -0.81 -23.76
C GLN A 260 2.06 -0.58 -22.44
N VAL A 261 2.82 -0.50 -21.35
CA VAL A 261 2.32 -0.02 -20.06
C VAL A 261 2.24 1.50 -20.10
N ILE A 262 1.11 2.05 -19.68
CA ILE A 262 0.89 3.49 -19.65
C ILE A 262 1.07 4.01 -18.24
N THR A 263 2.09 4.83 -18.02
CA THR A 263 2.26 5.56 -16.76
C THR A 263 1.30 6.75 -16.72
N CYS A 264 0.52 6.86 -15.65
CA CYS A 264 -0.47 7.92 -15.46
C CYS A 264 -0.27 8.68 -14.14
N ASP A 265 -0.89 9.86 -14.04
CA ASP A 265 -1.04 10.57 -12.77
C ASP A 265 -1.79 9.68 -11.76
N PRO A 266 -1.25 9.42 -10.56
CA PRO A 266 -1.89 8.59 -9.54
C PRO A 266 -3.21 9.18 -8.99
N HIS A 267 -3.50 10.46 -9.24
CA HIS A 267 -4.65 11.16 -8.65
C HIS A 267 -5.88 11.26 -9.56
N ILE A 268 -5.78 10.82 -10.83
CA ILE A 268 -6.95 10.77 -11.73
C ILE A 268 -7.70 9.44 -11.58
N THR A 269 -9.00 9.47 -11.84
CA THR A 269 -9.90 8.30 -11.68
C THR A 269 -10.41 7.72 -13.00
N LYS A 270 -10.05 8.36 -14.12
CA LYS A 270 -10.29 7.91 -15.49
C LYS A 270 -9.44 8.72 -16.46
N ASN A 271 -9.22 8.20 -17.67
CA ASN A 271 -8.50 8.89 -18.74
C ASN A 271 -9.09 8.52 -20.12
N ALA A 272 -8.46 9.02 -21.19
CA ALA A 272 -8.89 8.74 -22.56
C ALA A 272 -8.87 7.24 -22.90
N LEU A 273 -7.86 6.50 -22.41
CA LEU A 273 -7.75 5.05 -22.60
C LEU A 273 -8.93 4.31 -21.93
N SER A 274 -9.25 4.62 -20.68
CA SER A 274 -10.37 3.98 -19.99
C SER A 274 -11.73 4.36 -20.60
N ASP A 275 -11.86 5.58 -21.13
CA ASP A 275 -13.05 6.02 -21.87
C ASP A 275 -13.23 5.19 -23.16
N GLU A 276 -12.15 4.96 -23.91
CA GLU A 276 -12.13 4.15 -25.14
C GLU A 276 -12.48 2.68 -24.85
N VAL A 277 -11.77 2.04 -23.91
CA VAL A 277 -12.02 0.64 -23.53
C VAL A 277 -13.42 0.48 -22.97
N SER A 278 -13.90 1.42 -22.14
CA SER A 278 -15.29 1.43 -21.66
C SER A 278 -16.29 1.50 -22.82
N ALA A 279 -16.06 2.36 -23.81
CA ALA A 279 -16.98 2.52 -24.93
C ALA A 279 -17.09 1.24 -25.76
N ASP A 280 -15.96 0.57 -26.03
CA ASP A 280 -15.94 -0.69 -26.77
C ASP A 280 -16.63 -1.82 -26.00
N LEU A 281 -16.29 -2.01 -24.71
CA LEU A 281 -16.94 -3.01 -23.86
C LEU A 281 -18.46 -2.79 -23.75
N LYS A 282 -18.90 -1.53 -23.61
CA LYS A 282 -20.34 -1.20 -23.60
C LYS A 282 -21.02 -1.50 -24.93
N LYS A 283 -20.37 -1.21 -26.06
CA LYS A 283 -20.87 -1.53 -27.40
C LYS A 283 -21.06 -3.04 -27.58
N ARG A 284 -20.19 -3.85 -26.96
CA ARG A 284 -20.30 -5.33 -26.90
C ARG A 284 -21.35 -5.83 -25.90
N GLY A 285 -21.95 -4.94 -25.10
CA GLY A 285 -23.02 -5.26 -24.15
C GLY A 285 -22.55 -5.54 -22.73
N VAL A 286 -21.28 -5.27 -22.41
CA VAL A 286 -20.75 -5.45 -21.03
C VAL A 286 -21.45 -4.48 -20.09
N LYS A 287 -21.94 -5.01 -18.98
CA LYS A 287 -22.63 -4.26 -17.92
C LYS A 287 -21.64 -3.85 -16.83
N TYR A 288 -21.93 -2.72 -16.17
CA TYR A 288 -21.11 -2.12 -15.11
C TYR A 288 -19.70 -1.66 -15.55
N ALA A 289 -19.42 -1.62 -16.85
CA ALA A 289 -18.15 -1.15 -17.42
C ALA A 289 -18.10 0.39 -17.56
N GLY A 290 -18.32 1.14 -16.48
CA GLY A 290 -18.11 2.58 -16.48
C GLY A 290 -16.62 2.93 -16.66
N SER A 291 -16.29 4.08 -17.25
CA SER A 291 -14.87 4.45 -17.48
C SER A 291 -14.03 4.45 -16.21
N VAL A 292 -14.58 4.87 -15.06
CA VAL A 292 -13.89 4.78 -13.76
C VAL A 292 -13.61 3.33 -13.37
N THR A 293 -14.58 2.44 -13.50
CA THR A 293 -14.39 0.99 -13.22
C THR A 293 -13.37 0.37 -14.16
N ILE A 294 -13.40 0.73 -15.45
CA ILE A 294 -12.42 0.23 -16.41
C ILE A 294 -11.04 0.81 -16.14
N TYR A 295 -10.93 2.06 -15.70
CA TYR A 295 -9.66 2.63 -15.27
C TYR A 295 -9.07 1.83 -14.10
N SER A 296 -9.87 1.53 -13.07
CA SER A 296 -9.44 0.67 -11.96
C SER A 296 -9.02 -0.72 -12.43
N TYR A 297 -9.78 -1.35 -13.34
CA TYR A 297 -9.40 -2.63 -13.93
C TYR A 297 -8.05 -2.56 -14.66
N LEU A 298 -7.83 -1.55 -15.52
CA LEU A 298 -6.59 -1.36 -16.25
C LEU A 298 -5.39 -1.13 -15.32
N GLN A 299 -5.59 -0.43 -14.19
CA GLN A 299 -4.57 -0.31 -13.15
C GLN A 299 -4.29 -1.67 -12.48
N ALA A 300 -5.35 -2.38 -12.11
CA ALA A 300 -5.25 -3.64 -11.38
C ALA A 300 -4.51 -4.75 -12.16
N ILE A 301 -4.64 -4.75 -13.49
CA ILE A 301 -3.93 -5.69 -14.38
C ILE A 301 -2.60 -5.15 -14.94
N GLY A 302 -2.21 -3.93 -14.54
CA GLY A 302 -0.94 -3.32 -14.94
C GLY A 302 -0.84 -2.83 -16.38
N VAL A 303 -1.96 -2.67 -17.10
CA VAL A 303 -1.97 -1.89 -18.36
C VAL A 303 -1.68 -0.43 -18.07
N ILE A 304 -2.20 0.07 -16.93
CA ILE A 304 -1.87 1.39 -16.39
C ILE A 304 -1.00 1.21 -15.14
N ASN A 305 0.15 1.85 -15.12
CA ASN A 305 0.94 2.02 -13.91
C ASN A 305 0.62 3.38 -13.28
N ALA A 306 0.01 3.36 -12.09
CA ALA A 306 -0.39 4.56 -11.36
C ALA A 306 0.12 4.53 -9.91
N HIS A 307 1.23 3.83 -9.64
CA HIS A 307 1.92 3.95 -8.36
C HIS A 307 2.37 5.40 -8.14
N GLU A 308 2.25 5.90 -6.92
CA GLU A 308 2.73 7.24 -6.56
C GLU A 308 4.26 7.31 -6.65
N HIS A 309 4.83 8.48 -6.98
CA HIS A 309 6.28 8.63 -7.20
C HIS A 309 7.18 8.15 -6.04
N ASN A 310 6.65 8.23 -4.81
CA ASN A 310 7.36 7.83 -3.60
C ASN A 310 7.13 6.35 -3.24
N CYS A 311 6.21 5.66 -3.91
CA CYS A 311 5.96 4.24 -3.69
C CYS A 311 7.17 3.40 -4.15
N PHE A 312 7.50 2.35 -3.39
CA PHE A 312 8.58 1.41 -3.74
C PHE A 312 8.29 0.60 -5.03
N GLN A 313 7.02 0.48 -5.41
CA GLN A 313 6.59 -0.12 -6.68
C GLN A 313 6.61 0.86 -7.86
N TYR A 314 6.93 2.14 -7.63
CA TYR A 314 7.01 3.11 -8.70
C TYR A 314 8.14 2.79 -9.69
N LYS A 315 7.76 2.56 -10.94
CA LYS A 315 8.67 2.36 -12.08
C LYS A 315 8.46 3.53 -13.05
N LYS A 316 9.57 4.14 -13.47
CA LYS A 316 9.55 5.24 -14.45
C LYS A 316 9.13 4.77 -15.82
#